data_AF-A0A5F9CNF2-F1
#
_entry.id   AF-A0A5F9CNF2-F1
#
_cell.length_a   1.000
_cell.length_b   1.000
_cell.length_c   1.000
_cell.angle_alpha   90.00
_cell.angle_beta   90.00
_cell.angle_gamma   90.00
#
_symmetry.space_group_name_H-M   'P 1'
#
loop_
_entity.id
_entity.type
_entity.pdbx_description
1 polymer ?
#
loop_
_entity_poly.entity_id
_entity_poly.type
_entity_poly.pdbx_seq_one_letter_code
_entity_poly.pdbx_strand_id
1 'polypeptide(L)'
;MGLALLGCVGALKELRCLLGLYFGMLLLLFATQITLGILISTQRVRLERKVQDVVLDTIRNYRADPEETAAEESWDYVQFQLRCCGWHSPQDWFGVLRGNESEAHRVPCSCYNSSATNDSAALDKVFFPQLGRLGPRSRPRHNTDLCVVQKNGYIYREGCAQSLQKWLHNNLISIVGICLAVGLLELGFMTLSIFLCRNLDHVYNRLARGLQ
;
A
#
# COMPACT_ATOMS: atom_id res chain seq x y z
N MET A 1 -2.10 15.07 -9.16
CA MET A 1 -1.69 16.35 -9.78
C MET A 1 -2.83 17.02 -10.56
N GLY A 2 -3.53 16.30 -11.47
CA GLY A 2 -4.53 16.91 -12.37
C GLY A 2 -5.68 17.68 -11.68
N LEU A 3 -6.31 17.10 -10.65
CA LEU A 3 -7.41 17.77 -9.92
C LEU A 3 -6.97 19.07 -9.24
N ALA A 4 -5.76 19.10 -8.68
CA ALA A 4 -5.20 20.29 -8.06
C ALA A 4 -4.91 21.39 -9.09
N LEU A 5 -4.41 21.03 -10.27
CA LEU A 5 -4.21 21.99 -11.37
C LEU A 5 -5.53 22.54 -11.89
N LEU A 6 -6.56 21.69 -12.05
CA LEU A 6 -7.89 22.13 -12.48
C LEU A 6 -8.51 23.12 -11.50
N GLY A 7 -8.45 22.83 -10.19
CA GLY A 7 -8.92 23.74 -9.16
C GLY A 7 -8.12 25.04 -9.12
N CYS A 8 -6.79 24.96 -9.18
CA CYS A 8 -5.90 26.12 -9.13
C CYS A 8 -6.05 27.03 -10.36
N VAL A 9 -6.00 26.46 -11.57
CA VAL A 9 -6.20 27.23 -12.82
C VAL A 9 -7.62 27.76 -12.91
N GLY A 10 -8.63 26.98 -12.50
CA GLY A 10 -10.02 27.43 -12.45
C GLY A 10 -10.21 28.65 -11.55
N ALA A 11 -9.54 28.69 -10.39
CA ALA A 11 -9.55 29.83 -9.50
C ALA A 11 -8.74 31.03 -10.04
N LEU A 12 -7.51 30.81 -10.51
CA LEU A 12 -6.61 31.88 -10.98
C LEU A 12 -7.07 32.53 -12.29
N LYS A 13 -7.65 31.75 -13.19
CA LYS A 13 -8.17 32.23 -14.49
C LYS A 13 -9.65 32.58 -14.43
N GLU A 14 -10.28 32.48 -13.26
CA GLU A 14 -11.70 32.79 -13.05
C GLU A 14 -12.65 32.00 -13.99
N LEU A 15 -12.25 30.77 -14.35
CA LEU A 15 -12.95 29.93 -15.31
C LEU A 15 -13.96 29.00 -14.63
N ARG A 16 -15.24 29.35 -14.73
CA ARG A 16 -16.35 28.61 -14.10
C ARG A 16 -16.45 27.16 -14.54
N CYS A 17 -16.26 26.89 -15.82
CA CYS A 17 -16.35 25.53 -16.34
C CYS A 17 -15.30 24.62 -15.66
N LEU A 18 -14.07 25.11 -15.49
CA LEU A 18 -13.01 24.37 -14.79
C LEU A 18 -13.33 24.17 -13.31
N LEU A 19 -13.90 25.19 -12.65
CA LEU A 19 -14.27 25.11 -11.24
C LEU A 19 -15.46 24.16 -11.01
N GLY A 20 -16.43 24.14 -11.93
CA GLY A 20 -17.54 23.20 -11.96
C GLY A 20 -17.07 21.76 -12.20
N LEU A 21 -16.13 21.54 -13.13
CA LEU A 21 -15.50 20.23 -13.33
C LEU A 21 -14.74 19.78 -12.07
N TYR A 22 -13.99 20.68 -11.43
CA TYR A 22 -13.31 20.39 -10.17
C TYR A 22 -14.31 19.96 -9.08
N PHE A 23 -15.42 20.70 -8.90
CA PHE A 23 -16.49 20.32 -7.97
C PHE A 23 -17.09 18.96 -8.30
N GLY A 24 -17.43 18.70 -9.57
CA GLY A 24 -17.99 17.41 -10.00
C GLY A 24 -17.05 16.25 -9.70
N MET A 25 -15.74 16.41 -9.94
CA MET A 25 -14.75 15.39 -9.62
C MET A 25 -14.62 15.17 -8.10
N LEU A 26 -14.63 16.22 -7.28
CA LEU A 26 -14.64 16.08 -5.83
C LEU A 26 -15.89 15.35 -5.32
N LEU A 27 -17.05 15.64 -5.90
CA LEU A 27 -18.30 14.96 -5.55
C LEU A 27 -18.22 13.46 -5.86
N LEU A 28 -17.65 13.09 -7.01
CA LEU A 28 -17.42 11.68 -7.37
C LEU A 28 -16.45 10.98 -6.41
N LEU A 29 -15.40 11.68 -5.97
CA LEU A 29 -14.46 11.15 -4.97
C LEU A 29 -15.16 10.93 -3.62
N PHE A 30 -15.95 11.90 -3.16
CA PHE A 30 -16.70 11.77 -1.92
C PHE A 30 -17.72 10.62 -1.98
N ALA A 31 -18.45 10.48 -3.08
CA ALA A 31 -19.35 9.35 -3.31
C ALA A 31 -18.61 8.00 -3.33
N THR A 32 -17.40 7.97 -3.89
CA THR A 32 -16.54 6.78 -3.89
C THR A 32 -16.08 6.43 -2.47
N GLN A 33 -15.72 7.40 -1.64
CA GLN A 33 -15.37 7.15 -0.24
C GLN A 33 -16.52 6.55 0.56
N ILE A 34 -17.74 7.08 0.40
CA ILE A 34 -18.93 6.53 1.05
C ILE A 34 -19.19 5.10 0.55
N THR A 35 -19.17 4.89 -0.77
CA THR A 35 -19.42 3.57 -1.38
C THR A 35 -18.39 2.55 -0.91
N LEU A 36 -17.10 2.91 -0.88
CA LEU A 36 -16.03 2.07 -0.40
C LEU A 36 -16.20 1.75 1.09
N GLY A 37 -16.57 2.74 1.91
CA GLY A 37 -16.88 2.53 3.33
C GLY A 37 -18.02 1.54 3.54
N ILE A 38 -19.10 1.65 2.76
CA ILE A 38 -20.25 0.71 2.82
C ILE A 38 -19.84 -0.69 2.37
N LEU A 39 -19.11 -0.82 1.25
CA LEU A 39 -18.65 -2.12 0.74
C LEU A 39 -17.72 -2.81 1.74
N ILE A 40 -16.74 -2.08 2.29
CA ILE A 40 -15.85 -2.61 3.32
C ILE A 40 -16.67 -3.02 4.55
N SER A 41 -17.65 -2.23 4.98
CA SER A 41 -18.45 -2.57 6.16
C SER A 41 -19.32 -3.81 5.97
N THR A 42 -19.98 -3.94 4.82
CA THR A 42 -20.96 -4.99 4.53
C THR A 42 -20.35 -6.29 4.01
N GLN A 43 -19.22 -6.22 3.29
CA GLN A 43 -18.63 -7.36 2.58
C GLN A 43 -17.28 -7.81 3.16
N ARG A 44 -17.02 -7.59 4.46
CA ARG A 44 -15.73 -7.94 5.10
C ARG A 44 -15.24 -9.36 4.81
N VAL A 45 -16.11 -10.35 4.99
CA VAL A 45 -15.78 -11.78 4.76
C VAL A 45 -15.46 -12.07 3.29
N ARG A 46 -16.08 -11.35 2.35
CA ARG A 46 -15.80 -11.54 0.92
C ARG A 46 -14.49 -10.86 0.54
N LEU A 47 -14.23 -9.68 1.11
CA LEU A 47 -12.99 -8.94 0.90
C LEU A 47 -11.79 -9.73 1.44
N GLU A 48 -11.89 -10.27 2.66
CA GLU A 48 -10.86 -11.10 3.27
C GLU A 48 -10.48 -12.30 2.39
N ARG A 49 -11.49 -13.04 1.89
CA ARG A 49 -11.25 -14.15 0.96
C ARG A 49 -10.59 -13.73 -0.34
N LYS A 50 -11.03 -12.64 -0.96
CA LYS A 50 -10.41 -12.13 -2.19
C LYS A 50 -8.96 -11.71 -1.97
N VAL A 51 -8.68 -11.05 -0.85
CA VAL A 51 -7.30 -10.66 -0.50
C VAL A 51 -6.45 -11.91 -0.28
N GLN A 52 -6.97 -12.90 0.46
CA GLN A 52 -6.32 -14.19 0.62
C GLN A 52 -6.00 -14.85 -0.73
N ASP A 53 -6.95 -14.90 -1.66
CA ASP A 53 -6.74 -15.51 -2.98
C ASP A 53 -5.61 -14.82 -3.75
N VAL A 54 -5.61 -13.48 -3.78
CA VAL A 54 -4.56 -12.67 -4.45
C VAL A 54 -3.19 -12.89 -3.81
N VAL A 55 -3.14 -12.91 -2.49
CA VAL A 55 -1.89 -13.13 -1.73
C VAL A 55 -1.35 -14.54 -1.96
N LEU A 56 -2.21 -15.56 -1.85
CA LEU A 56 -1.78 -16.94 -2.06
C LEU A 56 -1.35 -17.19 -3.51
N ASP A 57 -1.98 -16.54 -4.48
CA ASP A 57 -1.53 -16.57 -5.87
C ASP A 57 -0.16 -15.91 -6.05
N THR A 58 0.06 -14.75 -5.41
CA THR A 58 1.36 -14.07 -5.38
C THR A 58 2.44 -14.94 -4.74
N ILE A 59 2.12 -15.65 -3.64
CA ILE A 59 3.04 -16.58 -2.99
C ILE A 59 3.37 -17.77 -3.91
N ARG A 60 2.38 -18.34 -4.61
CA ARG A 60 2.57 -19.47 -5.52
C ARG A 60 3.42 -19.12 -6.74
N ASN A 61 3.21 -17.93 -7.29
CA ASN A 61 3.92 -17.41 -8.46
C ASN A 61 5.17 -16.61 -8.08
N TYR A 62 5.57 -16.65 -6.81
CA TYR A 62 6.72 -15.90 -6.30
C TYR A 62 8.00 -16.36 -7.00
N ARG A 63 8.65 -15.43 -7.72
CA ARG A 63 9.81 -15.60 -8.60
C ARG A 63 9.58 -16.51 -9.80
N ALA A 64 8.33 -16.66 -10.23
CA ALA A 64 8.02 -17.39 -11.45
C ALA A 64 8.51 -16.63 -12.70
N ASP A 65 8.44 -15.29 -12.68
CA ASP A 65 8.87 -14.43 -13.77
C ASP A 65 9.80 -13.31 -13.25
N PRO A 66 11.07 -13.25 -13.70
CA PRO A 66 12.02 -12.23 -13.27
C PRO A 66 11.68 -10.81 -13.75
N GLU A 67 10.75 -10.63 -14.70
CA GLU A 67 10.31 -9.30 -15.18
C GLU A 67 9.17 -8.70 -14.34
N GLU A 68 8.40 -9.53 -13.61
CA GLU A 68 7.17 -9.15 -12.90
C GLU A 68 7.32 -9.21 -11.36
N THR A 69 8.25 -8.42 -10.80
CA THR A 69 8.58 -8.47 -9.36
C THR A 69 7.74 -7.52 -8.49
N ALA A 70 6.88 -6.67 -9.05
CA ALA A 70 6.19 -5.62 -8.31
C ALA A 70 5.24 -6.17 -7.21
N ALA A 71 4.54 -7.27 -7.50
CA ALA A 71 3.68 -7.94 -6.54
C ALA A 71 4.49 -8.59 -5.40
N GLU A 72 5.65 -9.16 -5.73
CA GLU A 72 6.58 -9.79 -4.78
C GLU A 72 7.19 -8.77 -3.83
N GLU A 73 7.69 -7.66 -4.35
CA GLU A 73 8.24 -6.55 -3.56
C GLU A 73 7.19 -5.97 -2.61
N SER A 74 5.96 -5.80 -3.11
CA SER A 74 4.83 -5.34 -2.30
C SER A 74 4.52 -6.33 -1.17
N TRP A 75 4.53 -7.63 -1.48
CA TRP A 75 4.26 -8.69 -0.50
C TRP A 75 5.36 -8.81 0.55
N ASP A 76 6.63 -8.68 0.16
CA ASP A 76 7.77 -8.63 1.07
C ASP A 76 7.72 -7.40 1.98
N TYR A 77 7.31 -6.25 1.45
CA TYR A 77 7.10 -5.06 2.27
C TYR A 77 6.01 -5.28 3.33
N VAL A 78 4.88 -5.91 2.96
CA VAL A 78 3.78 -6.22 3.90
C VAL A 78 4.25 -7.13 5.03
N GLN A 79 4.96 -8.22 4.70
CA GLN A 79 5.50 -9.17 5.70
C GLN A 79 6.45 -8.47 6.68
N PHE A 80 7.32 -7.60 6.17
CA PHE A 80 8.24 -6.82 7.00
C PHE A 80 7.51 -5.82 7.91
N GLN A 81 6.58 -5.03 7.37
CA GLN A 81 5.84 -4.01 8.13
C GLN A 81 4.93 -4.61 9.21
N LEU A 82 4.23 -5.70 8.88
CA LEU A 82 3.30 -6.36 9.80
C LEU A 82 3.97 -7.40 10.70
N ARG A 83 5.30 -7.62 10.55
CA ARG A 83 6.08 -8.60 11.33
C ARG A 83 5.42 -9.98 11.34
N CYS A 84 5.11 -10.46 10.15
CA CYS A 84 4.42 -11.72 9.90
C CYS A 84 5.12 -12.49 8.79
N CYS A 85 4.76 -13.76 8.60
CA CYS A 85 5.32 -14.57 7.53
C CYS A 85 4.26 -15.51 6.94
N GLY A 86 4.11 -15.46 5.62
CA GLY A 86 3.02 -16.14 4.91
C GLY A 86 1.66 -15.49 5.19
N TRP A 87 0.58 -16.06 4.63
CA TRP A 87 -0.76 -15.53 4.85
C TRP A 87 -1.37 -16.07 6.14
N HIS A 88 -1.44 -17.39 6.28
CA HIS A 88 -1.88 -18.06 7.50
C HIS A 88 -0.70 -18.39 8.40
N SER A 89 0.43 -18.77 7.81
CA SER A 89 1.61 -19.18 8.55
C SER A 89 2.85 -19.29 7.66
N PRO A 90 4.05 -19.42 8.24
CA PRO A 90 5.28 -19.63 7.46
C PRO A 90 5.25 -20.88 6.59
N GLN A 91 4.38 -21.85 6.89
CA GLN A 91 4.27 -23.08 6.11
C GLN A 91 3.74 -22.83 4.69
N ASP A 92 3.04 -21.71 4.45
CA ASP A 92 2.56 -21.32 3.12
C ASP A 92 3.72 -21.27 2.09
N TRP A 93 4.95 -21.01 2.55
CA TRP A 93 6.15 -20.95 1.70
C TRP A 93 6.78 -22.32 1.40
N PHE A 94 6.50 -23.33 2.21
CA PHE A 94 7.25 -24.59 2.19
C PHE A 94 6.95 -25.45 0.95
N GLY A 95 5.78 -25.22 0.33
CA GLY A 95 5.40 -25.83 -0.95
C GLY A 95 5.96 -25.11 -2.18
N VAL A 96 6.31 -23.82 -2.05
CA VAL A 96 6.75 -22.97 -3.17
C VAL A 96 8.27 -22.96 -3.29
N LEU A 97 8.97 -22.74 -2.17
CA LEU A 97 10.42 -22.55 -2.16
C LEU A 97 11.17 -23.84 -1.79
N ARG A 98 10.84 -24.94 -2.47
CA ARG A 98 11.45 -26.24 -2.19
C ARG A 98 12.90 -26.28 -2.71
N GLY A 99 13.88 -26.49 -1.82
CA GLY A 99 15.27 -26.74 -2.21
C GLY A 99 15.46 -28.18 -2.68
N ASN A 100 16.37 -28.40 -3.65
CA ASN A 100 16.71 -29.73 -4.18
C ASN A 100 17.47 -30.64 -3.20
N GLU A 101 17.94 -30.13 -2.07
CA GLU A 101 18.76 -30.90 -1.13
C GLU A 101 18.23 -30.68 0.30
N SER A 102 17.76 -31.77 0.90
CA SER A 102 17.45 -32.08 2.31
C SER A 102 17.23 -30.93 3.34
N GLU A 103 16.03 -30.91 3.94
CA GLU A 103 15.68 -30.35 5.26
C GLU A 103 15.72 -28.82 5.51
N ALA A 104 16.12 -27.97 4.55
CA ALA A 104 16.08 -26.52 4.75
C ALA A 104 14.77 -25.89 4.19
N HIS A 105 13.83 -25.56 5.07
CA HIS A 105 12.65 -24.77 4.72
C HIS A 105 13.08 -23.33 4.36
N ARG A 106 12.77 -22.87 3.15
CA ARG A 106 13.12 -21.52 2.67
C ARG A 106 11.91 -20.59 2.77
N VAL A 107 12.17 -19.35 3.16
CA VAL A 107 11.20 -18.25 3.20
C VAL A 107 11.89 -16.96 2.72
N PRO A 108 11.15 -15.95 2.25
CA PRO A 108 11.74 -14.65 1.92
C PRO A 108 12.40 -13.98 3.13
N CYS A 109 13.37 -13.09 2.88
CA CYS A 109 14.06 -12.34 3.94
C CYS A 109 13.13 -11.45 4.76
N SER A 110 12.00 -11.02 4.18
CA SER A 110 10.95 -10.24 4.85
C SER A 110 10.34 -10.96 6.06
N CYS A 111 10.40 -12.30 6.10
CA CYS A 111 9.94 -13.13 7.22
C CYS A 111 10.89 -13.17 8.43
N TYR A 112 12.11 -12.64 8.31
CA TYR A 112 13.12 -12.76 9.35
C TYR A 112 12.87 -11.78 10.50
N ASN A 113 12.94 -12.28 11.73
CA ASN A 113 12.79 -11.48 12.93
C ASN A 113 14.16 -11.01 13.44
N SER A 114 14.56 -9.80 13.02
CA SER A 114 15.81 -9.16 13.47
C SER A 114 15.83 -8.79 14.96
N SER A 115 14.67 -8.67 15.62
CA SER A 115 14.61 -8.30 17.04
C SER A 115 14.94 -9.45 17.99
N ALA A 116 14.89 -10.69 17.50
CA ALA A 116 15.20 -11.88 18.29
C ALA A 116 16.70 -12.21 18.33
N THR A 117 17.52 -11.51 17.53
CA THR A 117 18.97 -11.65 17.52
C THR A 117 19.64 -10.50 18.26
N ASN A 118 20.10 -10.77 19.49
CA ASN A 118 21.12 -9.94 20.16
C ASN A 118 22.54 -10.23 19.66
N ASP A 119 22.70 -11.11 18.67
CA ASP A 119 24.00 -11.51 18.13
C ASP A 119 24.27 -10.82 16.78
N SER A 120 25.18 -9.85 16.80
CA SER A 120 25.75 -9.16 15.64
C SER A 120 26.36 -10.11 14.59
N ALA A 121 26.58 -11.39 14.94
CA ALA A 121 27.14 -12.42 14.07
C ALA A 121 26.11 -13.09 13.13
N ALA A 122 24.81 -12.94 13.39
CA ALA A 122 23.76 -13.52 12.53
C ALA A 122 23.43 -12.61 11.33
N LEU A 123 23.53 -11.29 11.50
CA LEU A 123 23.25 -10.32 10.43
C LEU A 123 24.28 -10.44 9.29
N ASP A 124 25.51 -10.82 9.61
CA ASP A 124 26.59 -11.07 8.63
C ASP A 124 26.37 -12.34 7.80
N LYS A 125 25.63 -13.34 8.33
CA LYS A 125 25.30 -14.57 7.61
C LYS A 125 23.98 -14.49 6.84
N VAL A 126 23.09 -13.58 7.22
CA VAL A 126 21.81 -13.34 6.54
C VAL A 126 22.00 -12.52 5.25
N PHE A 127 23.10 -11.77 5.14
CA PHE A 127 23.38 -10.94 3.95
C PHE A 127 24.15 -11.62 2.81
N PHE A 128 24.82 -12.78 2.99
CA PHE A 128 25.54 -13.44 1.89
C PHE A 128 25.73 -14.95 2.09
N PRO A 129 25.05 -15.83 1.31
CA PRO A 129 25.47 -17.23 1.19
C PRO A 129 26.61 -17.44 0.18
N GLN A 130 27.02 -16.42 -0.61
CA GLN A 130 27.99 -16.63 -1.71
C GLN A 130 28.98 -15.48 -1.93
N LEU A 131 29.58 -14.92 -0.88
CA LEU A 131 30.72 -14.01 -1.06
C LEU A 131 31.93 -14.39 -0.19
N GLY A 132 32.26 -15.68 -0.19
CA GLY A 132 33.57 -16.16 0.24
C GLY A 132 34.67 -16.05 -0.83
N ARG A 133 34.37 -15.57 -2.05
CA ARG A 133 35.36 -15.40 -3.13
C ARG A 133 34.99 -14.25 -4.09
N LEU A 134 35.44 -13.04 -3.77
CA LEU A 134 36.05 -12.00 -4.65
C LEU A 134 35.72 -10.58 -4.16
N GLY A 135 36.78 -9.84 -3.81
CA GLY A 135 37.10 -8.47 -4.27
C GLY A 135 36.13 -7.29 -4.01
N PRO A 136 36.64 -6.11 -3.61
CA PRO A 136 35.79 -4.97 -3.26
C PRO A 136 35.33 -4.18 -4.50
N ARG A 137 34.11 -3.64 -4.38
CA ARG A 137 33.59 -2.43 -5.05
C ARG A 137 32.90 -2.60 -6.41
N SER A 138 31.59 -2.83 -6.33
CA SER A 138 30.59 -2.38 -7.32
C SER A 138 29.21 -2.22 -6.64
N ARG A 139 28.44 -1.21 -7.09
CA ARG A 139 27.14 -0.80 -6.54
C ARG A 139 26.10 -1.94 -6.62
N PRO A 140 25.21 -2.13 -5.62
CA PRO A 140 24.20 -3.18 -5.67
C PRO A 140 23.15 -2.86 -6.75
N ARG A 141 22.83 -3.84 -7.60
CA ARG A 141 21.76 -3.80 -8.59
C ARG A 141 20.81 -4.96 -8.26
N HIS A 142 19.54 -4.63 -7.97
CA HIS A 142 18.36 -5.50 -7.83
C HIS A 142 18.30 -6.55 -6.69
N ASN A 143 17.98 -6.09 -5.47
CA ASN A 143 16.77 -6.38 -4.66
C ASN A 143 15.97 -7.72 -4.75
N THR A 144 16.56 -8.92 -4.91
CA THR A 144 15.78 -10.19 -4.78
C THR A 144 16.54 -11.34 -4.11
N ASP A 145 17.07 -11.15 -2.90
CA ASP A 145 17.74 -12.24 -2.16
C ASP A 145 16.74 -13.13 -1.42
N LEU A 146 16.84 -14.46 -1.62
CA LEU A 146 16.10 -15.46 -0.86
C LEU A 146 16.90 -15.78 0.40
N CYS A 147 16.33 -15.61 1.59
CA CYS A 147 17.04 -15.91 2.82
C CYS A 147 16.98 -17.42 3.11
N VAL A 148 18.14 -18.07 3.15
CA VAL A 148 18.23 -19.45 3.62
C VAL A 148 18.04 -19.43 5.13
N VAL A 149 16.84 -19.76 5.59
CA VAL A 149 16.58 -19.93 7.02
C VAL A 149 17.18 -21.24 7.47
N GLN A 150 18.26 -21.14 8.24
CA GLN A 150 18.87 -22.29 8.88
C GLN A 150 17.92 -22.88 9.94
N LYS A 151 18.09 -24.16 10.28
CA LYS A 151 17.23 -24.97 11.18
C LYS A 151 16.94 -24.37 12.58
N ASN A 152 17.52 -23.22 12.95
CA ASN A 152 17.33 -22.45 14.18
C ASN A 152 17.10 -20.93 13.97
N GLY A 153 16.73 -20.47 12.76
CA GLY A 153 16.50 -19.05 12.48
C GLY A 153 15.22 -18.50 13.12
N TYR A 154 15.28 -17.29 13.68
CA TYR A 154 14.12 -16.60 14.22
C TYR A 154 13.27 -16.00 13.08
N ILE A 155 12.22 -16.72 12.67
CA ILE A 155 11.21 -16.22 11.73
C ILE A 155 9.95 -15.78 12.48
N TYR A 156 9.18 -14.86 11.89
CA TYR A 156 7.85 -14.57 12.40
C TYR A 156 6.98 -15.82 12.31
N ARG A 157 6.37 -16.23 13.44
CA ARG A 157 5.51 -17.42 13.50
C ARG A 157 4.05 -17.12 13.16
N GLU A 158 3.64 -15.86 13.29
CA GLU A 158 2.27 -15.43 13.01
C GLU A 158 2.09 -15.18 11.51
N GLY A 159 0.94 -15.61 10.98
CA GLY A 159 0.53 -15.30 9.62
C GLY A 159 0.05 -13.85 9.47
N CYS A 160 0.21 -13.30 8.27
CA CYS A 160 -0.14 -11.92 8.00
C CYS A 160 -1.63 -11.61 8.11
N ALA A 161 -2.53 -12.58 7.90
CA ALA A 161 -3.96 -12.38 8.12
C ALA A 161 -4.24 -11.98 9.58
N GLN A 162 -3.63 -12.68 10.54
CA GLN A 162 -3.80 -12.43 11.96
C GLN A 162 -3.10 -11.12 12.38
N SER A 163 -1.87 -10.89 11.94
CA SER A 163 -1.13 -9.66 12.23
C SER A 163 -1.83 -8.43 11.66
N LEU A 164 -2.39 -8.52 10.45
CA LEU A 164 -3.18 -7.46 9.84
C LEU A 164 -4.44 -7.16 10.66
N GLN A 165 -5.17 -8.18 11.10
CA GLN A 165 -6.35 -7.98 11.94
C GLN A 165 -5.99 -7.32 13.28
N LYS A 166 -4.91 -7.75 13.94
CA LYS A 166 -4.39 -7.12 15.17
C LYS A 166 -4.01 -5.66 14.93
N TRP A 167 -3.28 -5.39 13.84
CA TRP A 167 -2.87 -4.04 13.48
C TRP A 167 -4.08 -3.13 13.21
N LEU A 168 -5.07 -3.62 12.47
CA LEU A 168 -6.31 -2.90 12.19
C LEU A 168 -7.07 -2.58 13.47
N HIS A 169 -7.20 -3.53 14.39
CA HIS A 169 -7.91 -3.30 15.65
C HIS A 169 -7.20 -2.26 16.52
N ASN A 170 -5.87 -2.35 16.64
CA ASN A 170 -5.08 -1.42 17.44
C ASN A 170 -5.03 -0.01 16.86
N ASN A 171 -5.11 0.14 15.53
CA ASN A 171 -5.01 1.42 14.85
C ASN A 171 -6.37 1.93 14.32
N LEU A 172 -7.48 1.27 14.66
CA LEU A 172 -8.80 1.57 14.09
C LEU A 172 -9.20 3.03 14.30
N ILE A 173 -8.93 3.58 15.49
CA ILE A 173 -9.25 4.97 15.82
C ILE A 173 -8.50 5.94 14.90
N SER A 174 -7.20 5.67 14.65
CA SER A 174 -6.38 6.50 13.76
C SER A 174 -6.89 6.45 12.33
N ILE A 175 -7.22 5.25 11.83
CA ILE A 175 -7.72 5.05 10.47
C ILE A 175 -9.05 5.79 10.27
N VAL A 176 -10.01 5.61 11.18
CA VAL A 176 -11.30 6.31 11.12
C VAL A 176 -11.10 7.82 11.20
N GLY A 177 -10.19 8.29 12.05
CA GLY A 177 -9.83 9.70 12.15
C GLY A 177 -9.30 10.28 10.84
N ILE A 178 -8.39 9.59 10.16
CA ILE A 178 -7.86 10.01 8.85
C ILE A 178 -8.98 10.05 7.80
N CYS A 179 -9.82 9.01 7.73
CA CYS A 179 -10.95 8.98 6.79
C CYS A 179 -11.92 10.16 7.01
N LEU A 180 -12.26 10.46 8.27
CA LEU A 180 -13.12 11.61 8.60
C LEU A 180 -12.45 12.94 8.23
N ALA A 181 -11.16 13.10 8.52
CA ALA A 181 -10.42 14.31 8.18
C ALA A 181 -10.38 14.55 6.66
N VAL A 182 -10.14 13.50 5.86
CA VAL A 182 -10.17 13.59 4.40
C VAL A 182 -11.57 13.98 3.90
N GLY A 183 -12.63 13.35 4.43
CA GLY A 183 -14.01 13.69 4.04
C GLY A 183 -14.38 15.14 4.36
N LEU A 184 -13.99 15.65 5.53
CA LEU A 184 -14.22 17.06 5.90
C LEU A 184 -13.43 18.02 5.01
N LEU A 185 -12.19 17.67 4.66
CA LEU A 185 -11.36 18.48 3.77
C LEU A 185 -11.92 18.53 2.34
N GLU A 186 -12.45 17.42 1.83
CA GLU A 186 -13.18 17.39 0.55
C GLU A 186 -14.46 18.25 0.59
N LEU A 187 -15.24 18.16 1.67
CA LEU A 187 -16.41 19.03 1.88
C LEU A 187 -16.02 20.52 1.94
N GLY A 188 -14.90 20.84 2.58
CA GLY A 188 -14.33 22.18 2.58
C GLY A 188 -13.99 22.67 1.17
N PHE A 189 -13.32 21.85 0.36
CA PHE A 189 -13.00 22.23 -1.02
C PHE A 189 -14.23 22.33 -1.92
N MET A 190 -15.24 21.49 -1.72
CA MET A 190 -16.52 21.60 -2.43
C MET A 190 -17.24 22.91 -2.09
N THR A 191 -17.30 23.29 -0.81
CA THR A 191 -17.94 24.56 -0.40
C THR A 191 -17.18 25.77 -0.94
N LEU A 192 -15.85 25.78 -0.89
CA LEU A 192 -15.01 26.83 -1.48
C LEU A 192 -15.21 26.93 -3.00
N SER A 193 -15.27 25.79 -3.70
CA SER A 193 -15.52 25.76 -5.14
C SER A 193 -16.87 26.38 -5.52
N ILE A 194 -17.94 26.01 -4.80
CA ILE A 194 -19.27 26.58 -5.00
C ILE A 194 -19.27 28.08 -4.70
N PHE A 195 -18.64 28.51 -3.60
CA PHE A 195 -18.57 29.92 -3.23
C PHE A 195 -17.86 30.75 -4.30
N LEU A 196 -16.72 30.28 -4.79
CA LEU A 196 -15.97 30.94 -5.86
C LEU A 196 -16.79 30.97 -7.17
N CYS A 197 -17.46 29.88 -7.54
CA CYS A 197 -18.30 29.85 -8.73
C CYS A 197 -19.44 30.87 -8.66
N ARG A 198 -20.14 30.95 -7.52
CA ARG A 198 -21.26 31.89 -7.33
C ARG A 198 -20.80 33.36 -7.34
N ASN A 199 -19.63 33.66 -6.79
CA ASN A 199 -19.07 35.00 -6.87
C ASN A 199 -18.71 35.38 -8.31
N LEU A 200 -18.05 34.46 -9.03
CA LEU A 200 -17.74 34.66 -10.46
C LEU A 200 -19.01 34.82 -11.30
N ASP A 201 -20.05 34.02 -11.04
CA ASP A 201 -21.41 34.13 -11.60
C ASP A 201 -21.95 35.54 -11.48
N HIS A 202 -21.93 36.07 -10.27
CA HIS A 202 -22.42 37.40 -9.98
C HIS A 202 -21.64 38.50 -10.72
N VAL A 203 -20.30 38.40 -10.78
CA VAL A 203 -19.44 39.43 -11.41
C VAL A 203 -19.67 39.53 -12.92
N TYR A 204 -19.64 38.41 -13.64
CA TYR A 204 -19.90 38.40 -15.08
C TYR A 204 -21.34 38.83 -15.41
N ASN A 205 -22.34 38.42 -14.60
CA ASN A 205 -23.72 38.83 -14.83
C ASN A 205 -23.91 40.35 -14.61
N ARG A 206 -23.04 40.99 -13.83
CA ARG A 206 -22.95 42.46 -13.76
C ARG A 206 -22.27 43.03 -15.02
N LEU A 207 -21.13 42.47 -15.44
CA LEU A 207 -20.42 42.93 -16.63
C LEU A 207 -21.27 42.81 -17.90
N ALA A 208 -21.97 41.69 -18.09
CA ALA A 208 -22.85 41.45 -19.23
C ALA A 208 -24.01 42.47 -19.29
N ARG A 209 -24.54 42.90 -18.14
CA ARG A 209 -25.61 43.91 -18.06
C ARG A 209 -25.11 45.34 -18.23
N GLY A 210 -23.85 45.64 -17.92
CA GLY A 210 -23.26 46.98 -18.09
C GLY A 210 -22.72 47.26 -19.49
N LEU A 211 -22.65 46.23 -20.34
CA LEU A 211 -22.27 46.31 -21.76
C LEU A 211 -23.47 46.47 -22.70
N GLN A 212 -24.68 46.53 -22.15
CA GLN A 212 -25.96 46.73 -22.86
C GLN A 212 -26.52 48.12 -22.52
#